data_AF-A0A6L8MFJ6-F1
#
_entry.id   AF-A0A6L8MFJ6-F1
#
_cell.length_a   1.000
_cell.length_b   1.000
_cell.length_c   1.000
_cell.angle_alpha   90.00
_cell.angle_beta   90.00
_cell.angle_gamma   90.00
#
_symmetry.space_group_name_H-M   'P 1'
#
loop_
_entity.id
_entity.type
_entity.pdbx_description
1 polymer ?
#
loop_
_entity_poly.entity_id
_entity_poly.type
_entity_poly.pdbx_seq_one_letter_code
_entity_poly.pdbx_strand_id
1 'polypeptide(L)'
;MALKTAMALAAGMLLAGCAARYTPTPIPANFAATKQAKLQAAQHWGVIADNIEKQLAAELRKSPPRPVYLNEPKDPNPFQRALAAQLTTSLVNDGYVVSRSPAGSLRVELDVQTLTFAADRPQYRYYGEKTALAGGVLALSVIDAGVAFNAATGVGAVDAHQWLNSQFAPGETPKTEIIVTVSVSDQYRYLARATSAYYVADTDRVLYGIVDPKPEEPKITRTFQVRGDI
;
A
#
# COMPACT_ATOMS: atom_id res chain seq x y z
N MET A 1 -59.70 -27.61 -6.75
CA MET A 1 -58.30 -27.32 -7.16
C MET A 1 -57.57 -26.33 -6.23
N ALA A 2 -58.28 -25.48 -5.46
CA ALA A 2 -57.67 -24.48 -4.57
C ALA A 2 -56.87 -25.04 -3.36
N LEU A 3 -57.20 -26.24 -2.88
CA LEU A 3 -56.50 -26.84 -1.73
C LEU A 3 -55.11 -27.38 -2.10
N LYS A 4 -54.92 -27.82 -3.36
CA LYS A 4 -53.64 -28.33 -3.85
C LYS A 4 -52.63 -27.20 -4.13
N THR A 5 -53.12 -26.02 -4.51
CA THR A 5 -52.29 -24.82 -4.71
C THR A 5 -51.88 -24.16 -3.39
N ALA A 6 -52.75 -24.19 -2.36
CA ALA A 6 -52.41 -23.69 -1.03
C ALA A 6 -51.33 -24.52 -0.32
N MET A 7 -51.34 -25.85 -0.51
CA MET A 7 -50.35 -26.76 0.07
C MET A 7 -48.96 -26.61 -0.58
N ALA A 8 -48.90 -26.26 -1.86
CA ALA A 8 -47.65 -25.99 -2.57
C ALA A 8 -46.99 -24.66 -2.13
N LEU A 9 -47.78 -23.64 -1.80
CA LEU A 9 -47.28 -22.37 -1.27
C LEU A 9 -46.78 -22.50 0.18
N ALA A 10 -47.45 -23.30 1.01
CA ALA A 10 -47.03 -23.56 2.39
C ALA A 10 -45.72 -24.38 2.47
N ALA A 11 -45.49 -25.31 1.53
CA ALA A 11 -44.25 -26.07 1.46
C ALA A 11 -43.03 -25.23 1.05
N GLY A 12 -43.22 -24.13 0.31
CA GLY A 12 -42.14 -23.24 -0.11
C GLY A 12 -41.59 -22.34 1.01
N MET A 13 -42.41 -21.96 1.99
CA MET A 13 -41.98 -21.11 3.12
C MET A 13 -41.21 -21.87 4.21
N LEU A 14 -41.35 -23.19 4.29
CA LEU A 14 -40.65 -24.03 5.28
C LEU A 14 -39.20 -24.39 4.86
N LEU A 15 -38.79 -24.02 3.66
CA LEU A 15 -37.42 -24.21 3.14
C LEU A 15 -36.53 -22.97 3.27
N ALA A 16 -37.00 -21.91 3.95
CA ALA A 16 -36.13 -20.83 4.42
C ALA A 16 -35.26 -21.36 5.58
N GLY A 17 -34.28 -22.20 5.21
CA GLY A 17 -33.34 -22.84 6.09
C GLY A 17 -32.65 -21.82 6.99
N CYS A 18 -32.46 -22.24 8.24
CA CYS A 18 -31.77 -21.52 9.29
C CYS A 18 -30.36 -21.16 8.83
N ALA A 19 -30.15 -19.97 8.26
CA ALA A 19 -28.82 -19.38 8.23
C ALA A 19 -28.39 -19.28 9.70
N ALA A 20 -27.42 -20.10 10.11
CA ALA A 20 -26.93 -20.11 11.48
C ALA A 20 -26.47 -18.69 11.83
N ARG A 21 -27.28 -18.01 12.64
CA ARG A 21 -27.10 -16.59 12.98
C ARG A 21 -25.89 -16.34 13.88
N TYR A 22 -25.34 -17.42 14.45
CA TYR A 22 -24.26 -17.39 15.42
C TYR A 22 -23.23 -18.47 15.10
N THR A 23 -21.96 -18.07 15.14
CA THR A 23 -20.78 -18.94 15.07
C THR A 23 -19.94 -18.66 16.31
N PRO A 24 -19.32 -19.68 16.94
CA PRO A 24 -18.49 -19.49 18.13
C PRO A 24 -17.24 -18.63 17.87
N THR A 25 -16.85 -18.44 16.60
CA THR A 25 -15.73 -17.58 16.21
C THR A 25 -16.08 -16.73 14.99
N PRO A 26 -15.59 -15.47 14.92
CA PRO A 26 -15.69 -14.65 13.72
C PRO A 26 -15.13 -15.38 12.49
N ILE A 27 -15.83 -15.25 11.36
CA ILE A 27 -15.38 -15.80 10.08
C ILE A 27 -14.30 -14.86 9.55
N PRO A 28 -13.13 -15.37 9.12
CA PRO A 28 -12.13 -14.54 8.47
C PRO A 28 -12.72 -13.96 7.18
N ALA A 29 -12.68 -12.63 7.08
CA ALA A 29 -13.11 -11.89 5.90
C ALA A 29 -11.95 -11.05 5.37
N ASN A 30 -11.94 -10.83 4.06
CA ASN A 30 -10.97 -9.95 3.43
C ASN A 30 -11.38 -8.49 3.59
N PHE A 31 -10.39 -7.60 3.61
CA PHE A 31 -10.62 -6.16 3.47
C PHE A 31 -11.18 -5.82 2.09
N ALA A 32 -11.88 -4.69 1.99
CA ALA A 32 -12.26 -4.14 0.69
C ALA A 32 -11.00 -3.88 -0.16
N ALA A 33 -11.09 -4.15 -1.46
CA ALA A 33 -9.99 -3.91 -2.38
C ALA A 33 -9.65 -2.41 -2.41
N THR A 34 -8.37 -2.10 -2.18
CA THR A 34 -7.83 -0.73 -2.25
C THR A 34 -6.55 -0.73 -3.07
N LYS A 35 -6.23 0.43 -3.67
CA LYS A 35 -4.97 0.62 -4.38
C LYS A 35 -3.96 1.22 -3.42
N GLN A 36 -2.82 0.55 -3.31
CA GLN A 36 -1.65 1.06 -2.61
C GLN A 36 -0.57 1.37 -3.65
N ALA A 37 0.03 2.55 -3.57
CA ALA A 37 1.06 2.97 -4.51
C ALA A 37 2.34 2.13 -4.33
N LYS A 38 2.99 1.80 -5.45
CA LYS A 38 4.28 1.11 -5.50
C LYS A 38 5.39 2.12 -5.82
N LEU A 39 6.43 2.13 -5.01
CA LEU A 39 7.60 2.97 -5.19
C LEU A 39 8.58 2.28 -6.15
N GLN A 40 8.87 2.95 -7.27
CA GLN A 40 9.73 2.44 -8.35
C GLN A 40 10.65 3.52 -8.93
N ALA A 41 10.53 4.77 -8.46
CA ALA A 41 11.34 5.88 -8.93
C ALA A 41 11.52 6.91 -7.80
N ALA A 42 12.66 7.62 -7.83
CA ALA A 42 12.96 8.67 -6.85
C ALA A 42 11.95 9.83 -6.86
N GLN A 43 11.29 10.08 -8.01
CA GLN A 43 10.22 11.08 -8.10
C GLN A 43 9.03 10.73 -7.21
N HIS A 44 8.75 9.44 -6.97
CA HIS A 44 7.68 9.00 -6.07
C HIS A 44 7.96 9.42 -4.62
N TRP A 45 9.22 9.55 -4.21
CA TRP A 45 9.59 10.00 -2.86
C TRP A 45 9.20 11.47 -2.65
N GLY A 46 9.33 12.31 -3.69
CA GLY A 46 8.89 13.70 -3.64
C GLY A 46 7.38 13.82 -3.50
N VAL A 47 6.62 12.98 -4.21
CA VAL A 47 5.16 12.91 -4.07
C VAL A 47 4.75 12.50 -2.65
N ILE A 48 5.49 11.60 -2.00
CA ILE A 48 5.27 11.23 -0.60
C ILE A 48 5.53 12.43 0.32
N ALA A 49 6.66 13.13 0.12
CA ALA A 49 7.01 14.31 0.90
C ALA A 49 5.94 15.40 0.81
N ASP A 50 5.45 15.70 -0.40
CA ASP A 50 4.39 16.69 -0.62
C ASP A 50 3.05 16.27 0.02
N ASN A 51 2.69 15.00 -0.03
CA ASN A 51 1.47 14.50 0.59
C ASN A 51 1.56 14.59 2.13
N ILE A 52 2.70 14.18 2.70
CA ILE A 52 2.96 14.29 4.13
C ILE A 52 2.91 15.76 4.55
N GLU A 53 3.59 16.64 3.84
CA GLU A 53 3.57 18.08 4.08
C GLU A 53 2.14 18.61 4.15
N LYS A 54 1.31 18.32 3.14
CA LYS A 54 -0.09 18.78 3.09
C LYS A 54 -0.91 18.30 4.29
N GLN A 55 -0.73 17.04 4.70
CA GLN A 55 -1.41 16.48 5.87
C GLN A 55 -0.94 17.17 7.16
N LEU A 56 0.36 17.36 7.32
CA LEU A 56 0.91 18.06 8.49
C LEU A 56 0.46 19.52 8.52
N ALA A 57 0.50 20.20 7.38
CA ALA A 57 0.11 21.59 7.23
C ALA A 57 -1.36 21.82 7.58
N ALA A 58 -2.26 20.92 7.18
CA ALA A 58 -3.67 20.99 7.55
C ALA A 58 -3.89 20.95 9.06
N GLU A 59 -3.11 20.14 9.79
CA GLU A 59 -3.18 20.06 11.25
C GLU A 59 -2.47 21.24 11.92
N LEU A 60 -1.29 21.64 11.44
CA LEU A 60 -0.50 22.74 12.00
C LEU A 60 -1.21 24.09 11.90
N ARG A 61 -1.99 24.32 10.83
CA ARG A 61 -2.81 25.54 10.66
C ARG A 61 -3.88 25.71 11.76
N LYS A 62 -4.21 24.66 12.52
CA LYS A 62 -5.13 24.73 13.67
C LYS A 62 -4.49 25.37 14.91
N SER A 63 -3.18 25.61 14.89
CA SER A 63 -2.40 26.21 15.97
C SER A 63 -1.64 27.44 15.47
N PRO A 64 -1.18 28.34 16.36
CA PRO A 64 -0.34 29.47 15.97
C PRO A 64 0.91 28.99 15.21
N PRO A 65 1.31 29.68 14.13
CA PRO A 65 2.50 29.32 13.36
C PRO A 65 3.74 29.28 14.26
N ARG A 66 4.49 28.18 14.20
CA ARG A 66 5.77 28.00 14.90
C ARG A 66 6.80 27.43 13.92
N PRO A 67 8.08 27.81 14.05
CA PRO A 67 9.14 27.17 13.29
C PRO A 67 9.17 25.67 13.56
N VAL A 68 9.52 24.90 12.55
CA VAL A 68 9.66 23.44 12.64
C VAL A 68 11.12 23.06 12.46
N TYR A 69 11.60 22.04 13.15
CA TYR A 69 12.94 21.49 13.02
C TYR A 69 12.83 20.02 12.67
N LEU A 70 13.40 19.64 11.54
CA LEU A 70 13.44 18.25 11.12
C LEU A 70 14.55 17.52 11.86
N ASN A 71 14.16 16.55 12.68
CA ASN A 71 15.11 15.67 13.35
C ASN A 71 15.38 14.45 12.47
N GLU A 72 16.50 14.49 11.77
CA GLU A 72 16.96 13.36 10.98
C GLU A 72 17.43 12.19 11.88
N PRO A 73 17.20 10.93 11.47
CA PRO A 73 17.83 9.78 12.09
C PRO A 73 19.36 9.90 12.06
N LYS A 74 20.07 9.32 13.03
CA LYS A 74 21.55 9.36 13.07
C LYS A 74 22.18 8.69 11.86
N ASP A 75 21.63 7.54 11.46
CA ASP A 75 22.11 6.73 10.34
C ASP A 75 20.96 6.51 9.33
N PRO A 76 20.57 7.53 8.55
CA PRO A 76 19.43 7.42 7.66
C PRO A 76 19.78 6.58 6.43
N ASN A 77 18.88 5.68 6.06
CA ASN A 77 18.97 4.98 4.77
C ASN A 77 18.75 5.96 3.59
N PRO A 78 19.06 5.56 2.33
CA PRO A 78 18.92 6.45 1.17
C PRO A 78 17.54 7.09 1.04
N PHE A 79 16.47 6.31 1.28
CA PHE A 79 15.10 6.80 1.23
C PHE A 79 14.82 7.85 2.31
N GLN A 80 15.17 7.58 3.58
CA GLN A 80 14.97 8.51 4.70
C GLN A 80 15.70 9.83 4.48
N ARG A 81 16.93 9.78 3.97
CA ARG A 81 17.72 10.98 3.64
C ARG A 81 17.05 11.81 2.56
N ALA A 82 16.59 11.17 1.48
CA ALA A 82 15.90 11.87 0.40
C ALA A 82 14.56 12.45 0.85
N LEU A 83 13.78 11.68 1.61
CA LEU A 83 12.49 12.10 2.16
C LEU A 83 12.65 13.29 3.10
N ALA A 84 13.67 13.31 3.96
CA ALA A 84 13.95 14.42 4.85
C ALA A 84 14.26 15.72 4.09
N ALA A 85 15.11 15.63 3.06
CA ALA A 85 15.46 16.76 2.21
C ALA A 85 14.25 17.28 1.42
N GLN A 86 13.48 16.38 0.80
CA GLN A 86 12.29 16.74 0.03
C GLN A 86 11.19 17.33 0.92
N LEU A 87 10.94 16.75 2.10
CA LEU A 87 9.97 17.29 3.06
C LEU A 87 10.37 18.69 3.53
N THR A 88 11.65 18.93 3.78
CA THR A 88 12.17 20.26 4.08
C THR A 88 11.87 21.25 2.95
N THR A 89 12.12 20.86 1.70
CA THR A 89 11.80 21.67 0.52
C THR A 89 10.30 21.96 0.42
N SER A 90 9.43 20.94 0.56
CA SER A 90 7.98 21.11 0.48
C SER A 90 7.47 22.06 1.56
N LEU A 91 7.93 21.91 2.82
CA LEU A 91 7.56 22.79 3.93
C LEU A 91 7.97 24.25 3.67
N VAL A 92 9.19 24.49 3.19
CA VAL A 92 9.66 25.84 2.86
C VAL A 92 8.86 26.45 1.71
N ASN A 93 8.56 25.67 0.67
CA ASN A 93 7.77 26.13 -0.46
C ASN A 93 6.34 26.52 -0.08
N ASP A 94 5.74 25.83 0.90
CA ASP A 94 4.40 26.15 1.44
C ASP A 94 4.42 27.25 2.52
N GLY A 95 5.59 27.86 2.78
CA GLY A 95 5.75 29.04 3.64
C GLY A 95 6.05 28.74 5.11
N TYR A 96 6.34 27.49 5.48
CA TYR A 96 6.77 27.15 6.84
C TYR A 96 8.24 27.51 7.08
N VAL A 97 8.52 28.04 8.27
CA VAL A 97 9.90 28.31 8.71
C VAL A 97 10.52 27.01 9.20
N VAL A 98 11.49 26.47 8.45
CA VAL A 98 12.26 25.29 8.88
C VAL A 98 13.57 25.73 9.53
N SER A 99 13.69 25.53 10.85
CA SER A 99 14.86 25.85 11.64
C SER A 99 16.00 24.87 11.39
N ARG A 100 17.25 25.35 11.49
CA ARG A 100 18.47 24.51 11.50
C ARG A 100 18.85 24.01 12.91
N SER A 101 18.16 24.49 13.93
CA SER A 101 18.38 24.09 15.33
C SER A 101 17.03 23.79 16.02
N PRO A 102 17.04 22.92 17.05
CA PRO A 102 15.82 22.53 17.77
C PRO A 102 15.30 23.59 18.76
N ALA A 103 16.06 24.67 19.01
CA ALA A 103 15.69 25.65 20.02
C ALA A 103 14.50 26.50 19.55
N GLY A 104 13.39 26.47 20.30
CA GLY A 104 12.19 27.25 20.00
C GLY A 104 11.35 26.75 18.81
N SER A 105 11.68 25.57 18.27
CA SER A 105 11.01 24.96 17.13
C SER A 105 10.23 23.69 17.52
N LEU A 106 9.20 23.39 16.74
CA LEU A 106 8.49 22.12 16.80
C LEU A 106 9.34 21.02 16.17
N ARG A 107 9.42 19.87 16.84
CA ARG A 107 10.24 18.76 16.38
C ARG A 107 9.45 17.90 15.40
N VAL A 108 9.96 17.80 14.17
CA VAL A 108 9.45 16.90 13.14
C VAL A 108 10.30 15.64 13.16
N GLU A 109 9.68 14.50 13.45
CA GLU A 109 10.36 13.20 13.51
C GLU A 109 9.87 12.31 12.36
N LEU A 110 10.82 11.68 11.69
CA LEU A 110 10.58 10.71 10.63
C LEU A 110 10.80 9.29 11.19
N ASP A 111 9.76 8.47 11.17
CA ASP A 111 9.80 7.04 11.42
C ASP A 111 9.47 6.28 10.12
N VAL A 112 10.35 5.37 9.73
CA VAL A 112 10.16 4.52 8.55
C VAL A 112 10.36 3.08 8.98
N GLN A 113 9.28 2.32 8.93
CA GLN A 113 9.29 0.90 9.24
C GLN A 113 9.22 0.12 7.93
N THR A 114 10.19 -0.76 7.70
CA THR A 114 10.24 -1.59 6.50
C THR A 114 9.88 -3.02 6.86
N LEU A 115 8.89 -3.59 6.17
CA LEU A 115 8.29 -4.88 6.46
C LEU A 115 8.45 -5.82 5.26
N THR A 116 8.58 -7.11 5.55
CA THR A 116 8.66 -8.17 4.55
C THR A 116 7.52 -9.16 4.78
N PHE A 117 6.61 -9.23 3.83
CA PHE A 117 5.49 -10.15 3.84
C PHE A 117 5.82 -11.45 3.13
N ALA A 118 4.97 -12.46 3.33
CA ALA A 118 5.05 -13.73 2.62
C ALA A 118 5.00 -13.53 1.09
N ALA A 119 5.64 -14.46 0.38
CA ALA A 119 5.56 -14.53 -1.08
C ALA A 119 4.16 -14.93 -1.56
N ASP A 120 3.91 -14.71 -2.85
CA ASP A 120 2.76 -15.25 -3.59
C ASP A 120 1.39 -14.88 -3.00
N ARG A 121 1.30 -13.70 -2.38
CA ARG A 121 0.03 -13.15 -1.91
C ARG A 121 -0.88 -12.88 -3.11
N PRO A 122 -2.10 -13.45 -3.18
CA PRO A 122 -2.99 -13.24 -4.32
C PRO A 122 -3.51 -11.79 -4.35
N GLN A 123 -3.49 -11.18 -5.53
CA GLN A 123 -4.05 -9.85 -5.75
C GLN A 123 -5.09 -9.89 -6.87
N TYR A 124 -6.36 -9.85 -6.48
CA TYR A 124 -7.49 -9.82 -7.41
C TYR A 124 -7.68 -8.40 -7.97
N ARG A 125 -6.99 -8.11 -9.08
CA ARG A 125 -6.97 -6.78 -9.71
C ARG A 125 -8.34 -6.30 -10.19
N TYR A 126 -9.17 -7.23 -10.65
CA TYR A 126 -10.52 -6.96 -11.15
C TYR A 126 -11.53 -7.58 -10.18
N TYR A 127 -11.88 -6.85 -9.13
CA TYR A 127 -12.87 -7.28 -8.14
C TYR A 127 -14.20 -6.56 -8.41
N GLY A 128 -15.30 -7.31 -8.53
CA GLY A 128 -16.65 -6.76 -8.74
C GLY A 128 -16.94 -6.22 -10.15
N GLU A 129 -15.91 -5.96 -10.95
CA GLU A 129 -16.04 -5.58 -12.36
C GLU A 129 -16.26 -6.83 -13.20
N LYS A 130 -17.45 -6.98 -13.79
CA LYS A 130 -17.75 -8.03 -14.78
C LYS A 130 -16.99 -7.75 -16.07
N THR A 131 -15.69 -8.02 -16.10
CA THR A 131 -14.88 -7.95 -17.32
C THR A 131 -15.17 -9.18 -18.17
N ALA A 132 -16.01 -9.04 -19.19
CA ALA A 132 -16.26 -10.07 -20.19
C ALA A 132 -15.05 -10.20 -21.13
N LEU A 133 -13.93 -10.69 -20.61
CA LEU A 133 -12.75 -11.01 -21.41
C LEU A 133 -12.90 -12.43 -22.01
N ALA A 134 -13.84 -12.55 -22.93
CA ALA A 134 -13.87 -13.59 -23.95
C ALA A 134 -14.66 -13.06 -25.17
N GLY A 135 -13.97 -12.76 -26.27
CA GLY A 135 -14.62 -12.57 -27.58
C GLY A 135 -15.18 -11.18 -27.91
N GLY A 136 -14.54 -10.09 -27.48
CA GLY A 136 -14.74 -8.78 -28.13
C GLY A 136 -15.91 -7.92 -27.65
N VAL A 137 -16.36 -8.08 -26.39
CA VAL A 137 -17.32 -7.16 -25.77
C VAL A 137 -16.65 -6.44 -24.61
N LEU A 138 -16.34 -5.15 -24.78
CA LEU A 138 -15.81 -4.30 -23.72
C LEU A 138 -16.86 -4.16 -22.60
N ALA A 139 -16.46 -4.46 -21.37
CA ALA A 139 -17.28 -4.27 -20.19
C ALA A 139 -17.38 -2.77 -19.85
N LEU A 140 -18.61 -2.28 -19.73
CA LEU A 140 -18.94 -0.94 -19.26
C LEU A 140 -18.61 -0.83 -17.76
N SER A 141 -17.48 -0.21 -17.43
CA SER A 141 -17.25 0.39 -16.12
C SER A 141 -17.14 1.90 -16.27
N VAL A 142 -18.27 2.61 -16.12
CA VAL A 142 -18.38 4.06 -15.88
C VAL A 142 -17.72 5.00 -16.92
N ILE A 143 -17.79 4.69 -18.22
CA ILE A 143 -17.26 5.60 -19.27
C ILE A 143 -18.31 5.83 -20.35
N ASP A 144 -18.39 7.08 -20.79
CA ASP A 144 -19.26 7.58 -21.85
C ASP A 144 -19.12 6.70 -23.11
N ALA A 145 -20.26 6.22 -23.61
CA ALA A 145 -20.36 5.12 -24.57
C ALA A 145 -19.67 5.41 -25.93
N GLY A 146 -19.31 6.66 -26.21
CA GLY A 146 -18.67 7.08 -27.46
C GLY A 146 -17.22 6.63 -27.65
N VAL A 147 -16.46 6.42 -26.57
CA VAL A 147 -15.04 5.98 -26.66
C VAL A 147 -14.93 4.48 -26.89
N ALA A 148 -15.86 3.70 -26.35
CA ALA A 148 -15.87 2.24 -26.45
C ALA A 148 -16.07 1.72 -27.89
N PHE A 149 -16.77 2.48 -28.75
CA PHE A 149 -17.13 2.04 -30.10
C PHE A 149 -15.94 2.02 -31.07
N ASN A 150 -14.98 2.95 -30.94
CA ASN A 150 -13.82 3.03 -31.84
C ASN A 150 -12.71 2.01 -31.52
N ALA A 151 -12.77 1.39 -30.34
CA ALA A 151 -11.76 0.43 -29.89
C ALA A 151 -12.01 -1.01 -30.38
N ALA A 152 -13.15 -1.29 -31.02
CA ALA A 152 -13.56 -2.66 -31.40
C ALA A 152 -12.82 -3.25 -32.62
N THR A 153 -11.98 -2.49 -33.32
CA THR A 153 -11.21 -2.95 -34.48
C THR A 153 -9.76 -3.23 -34.09
N GLY A 154 -9.43 -4.47 -33.71
CA GLY A 154 -8.08 -5.07 -33.62
C GLY A 154 -6.96 -4.28 -32.88
N VAL A 155 -6.57 -3.13 -33.41
CA VAL A 155 -5.67 -2.12 -32.81
C VAL A 155 -6.26 -1.54 -31.52
N GLY A 156 -7.58 -1.30 -31.47
CA GLY A 156 -8.23 -0.71 -30.29
C GLY A 156 -8.39 -1.63 -29.08
N ALA A 157 -8.41 -2.95 -29.28
CA ALA A 157 -8.52 -3.92 -28.18
C ALA A 157 -7.23 -4.02 -27.36
N VAL A 158 -6.07 -3.92 -28.02
CA VAL A 158 -4.77 -3.86 -27.36
C VAL A 158 -4.63 -2.55 -26.57
N ASP A 159 -5.04 -1.43 -27.17
CA ASP A 159 -5.05 -0.12 -26.51
C ASP A 159 -5.95 -0.11 -25.27
N ALA A 160 -7.16 -0.67 -25.37
CA ALA A 160 -8.07 -0.82 -24.24
C ALA A 160 -7.50 -1.72 -23.14
N HIS A 161 -6.86 -2.84 -23.48
CA HIS A 161 -6.23 -3.72 -22.50
C HIS A 161 -5.05 -3.06 -21.79
N GLN A 162 -4.18 -2.38 -22.54
CA GLN A 162 -3.05 -1.64 -21.97
C GLN A 162 -3.53 -0.50 -21.08
N TRP A 163 -4.52 0.26 -21.54
CA TRP A 163 -5.13 1.33 -20.77
C TRP A 163 -5.75 0.84 -19.46
N LEU A 164 -6.56 -0.22 -19.50
CA LEU A 164 -7.15 -0.83 -18.31
C LEU A 164 -6.09 -1.37 -17.33
N ASN A 165 -4.93 -1.81 -17.83
CA ASN A 165 -3.84 -2.30 -17.00
C ASN A 165 -2.88 -1.21 -16.51
N SER A 166 -2.86 -0.03 -17.14
CA SER A 166 -1.92 1.06 -16.82
C SER A 166 -2.03 1.56 -15.37
N GLN A 167 -3.18 1.34 -14.73
CA GLN A 167 -3.43 1.67 -13.34
C GLN A 167 -2.72 0.74 -12.33
N PHE A 168 -2.22 -0.43 -12.78
CA PHE A 168 -1.56 -1.42 -11.94
C PHE A 168 -0.05 -1.39 -12.18
N ALA A 169 0.71 -1.46 -11.09
CA ALA A 169 2.15 -1.66 -11.22
C ALA A 169 2.46 -3.05 -11.80
N PRO A 170 3.49 -3.16 -12.66
CA PRO A 170 3.87 -4.45 -13.24
C PRO A 170 4.50 -5.38 -12.21
N GLY A 171 4.48 -6.67 -12.54
CA GLY A 171 5.05 -7.76 -11.74
C GLY A 171 4.08 -8.40 -10.76
N GLU A 172 4.63 -9.28 -9.94
CA GLU A 172 3.93 -9.96 -8.85
C GLU A 172 3.62 -9.00 -7.69
N THR A 173 2.79 -9.45 -6.76
CA THR A 173 2.47 -8.72 -5.54
C THR A 173 3.74 -8.52 -4.72
N PRO A 174 4.17 -7.27 -4.46
CA PRO A 174 5.43 -7.02 -3.78
C PRO A 174 5.43 -7.60 -2.37
N LYS A 175 6.59 -8.14 -1.95
CA LYS A 175 6.80 -8.66 -0.60
C LYS A 175 7.15 -7.53 0.36
N THR A 176 7.72 -6.46 -0.16
CA THR A 176 8.22 -5.35 0.64
C THR A 176 7.22 -4.22 0.72
N GLU A 177 6.96 -3.79 1.95
CA GLU A 177 6.16 -2.60 2.23
C GLU A 177 6.90 -1.71 3.23
N ILE A 178 6.67 -0.41 3.11
CA ILE A 178 7.12 0.56 4.10
C ILE A 178 5.91 1.25 4.71
N ILE A 179 6.00 1.54 6.01
CA ILE A 179 5.12 2.44 6.72
C ILE A 179 5.93 3.69 7.02
N VAL A 180 5.48 4.83 6.50
CA VAL A 180 6.12 6.13 6.71
C VAL A 180 5.24 6.92 7.67
N THR A 181 5.78 7.23 8.83
CA THR A 181 5.13 8.06 9.84
C THR A 181 5.95 9.31 10.07
N VAL A 182 5.32 10.48 9.91
CA VAL A 182 5.93 11.76 10.27
C VAL A 182 5.10 12.43 11.33
N SER A 183 5.73 12.82 12.42
CA SER A 183 5.08 13.48 13.54
C SER A 183 5.71 14.82 13.84
N VAL A 184 4.88 15.83 14.07
CA VAL A 184 5.28 17.15 14.58
C VAL A 184 4.85 17.25 16.02
N SER A 185 5.80 17.53 16.91
CA SER A 185 5.58 17.52 18.36
C SER A 185 6.31 18.66 19.06
N ASP A 186 5.84 18.99 20.26
CA ASP A 186 6.62 19.70 21.26
C ASP A 186 7.03 18.73 22.39
N GLN A 187 7.53 19.25 23.51
CA GLN A 187 7.99 18.43 24.64
C GLN A 187 6.87 17.62 25.33
N TYR A 188 5.60 17.97 25.09
CA TYR A 188 4.46 17.42 25.84
C TYR A 188 3.47 16.68 24.95
N ARG A 189 3.40 17.00 23.65
CA ARG A 189 2.32 16.50 22.79
C ARG A 189 2.68 16.50 21.30
N TYR A 190 1.98 15.64 20.56
CA TYR A 190 1.90 15.71 19.11
C TYR A 190 0.91 16.79 18.67
N LEU A 191 1.31 17.61 17.70
CA LEU A 191 0.46 18.63 17.08
C LEU A 191 -0.05 18.19 15.71
N ALA A 192 0.74 17.42 14.98
CA ALA A 192 0.37 16.86 13.69
C ALA A 192 1.03 15.50 13.51
N ARG A 193 0.35 14.56 12.85
CA ARG A 193 0.92 13.25 12.53
C ARG A 193 0.30 12.72 11.25
N ALA A 194 1.14 12.28 10.33
CA ALA A 194 0.76 11.65 9.08
C ALA A 194 1.32 10.23 9.05
N THR A 195 0.56 9.25 8.55
CA THR A 195 1.03 7.87 8.40
C THR A 195 0.44 7.25 7.15
N SER A 196 1.31 6.69 6.31
CA SER A 196 0.94 6.07 5.04
C SER A 196 1.78 4.83 4.78
N ALA A 197 1.19 3.83 4.13
CA ALA A 197 1.87 2.61 3.71
C ALA A 197 2.07 2.58 2.19
N TYR A 198 3.21 2.06 1.76
CA TYR A 198 3.57 1.96 0.34
C TYR A 198 4.20 0.61 0.04
N TYR A 199 3.89 0.06 -1.14
CA TYR A 199 4.68 -1.03 -1.69
C TYR A 199 6.02 -0.54 -2.19
N VAL A 200 7.05 -1.38 -2.08
CA VAL A 200 8.38 -1.13 -2.62
C VAL A 200 8.72 -2.23 -3.62
N ALA A 201 9.45 -1.91 -4.68
CA ALA A 201 9.98 -2.94 -5.56
C ALA A 201 10.95 -3.85 -4.79
N ASP A 202 10.75 -5.18 -4.87
CA ASP A 202 11.57 -6.14 -4.12
C ASP A 202 13.04 -6.15 -4.56
N THR A 203 13.37 -5.57 -5.71
CA THR A 203 14.76 -5.36 -6.17
C THR A 203 15.47 -4.21 -5.48
N ASP A 204 14.71 -3.28 -4.88
CA ASP A 204 15.22 -1.98 -4.42
C ASP A 204 15.23 -1.86 -2.89
N ARG A 205 15.01 -2.98 -2.18
CA ARG A 205 14.78 -3.04 -0.72
C ARG A 205 15.95 -2.49 0.10
N VAL A 206 17.15 -2.55 -0.46
CA VAL A 206 18.38 -1.98 0.13
C VAL A 206 18.26 -0.47 0.32
N LEU A 207 17.56 0.25 -0.56
CA LEU A 207 17.33 1.69 -0.43
C LEU A 207 16.49 2.06 0.81
N TYR A 208 15.79 1.07 1.36
CA TYR A 208 14.87 1.19 2.50
C TYR A 208 15.41 0.48 3.76
N GLY A 209 16.69 0.14 3.77
CA GLY A 209 17.38 -0.42 4.93
C GLY A 209 17.21 -1.93 5.14
N ILE A 210 16.58 -2.65 4.22
CA ILE A 210 16.62 -4.13 4.26
C ILE A 210 17.89 -4.59 3.56
N VAL A 211 18.74 -5.28 4.31
CA VAL A 211 19.85 -6.05 3.75
C VAL A 211 19.48 -7.52 3.86
N ASP A 212 19.27 -8.17 2.72
CA ASP A 212 19.01 -9.61 2.71
C ASP A 212 20.25 -10.35 3.24
N PRO A 213 20.08 -11.37 4.09
CA PRO A 213 21.21 -12.17 4.56
C PRO A 213 21.91 -12.77 3.34
N LYS A 214 23.25 -12.70 3.32
CA LYS A 214 24.03 -13.33 2.27
C LYS A 214 23.63 -14.82 2.20
N PRO A 215 23.46 -15.39 0.99
CA PRO A 215 23.22 -16.82 0.85
C PRO A 215 24.28 -17.57 1.64
N GLU A 216 23.87 -18.52 2.48
CA GLU A 216 24.84 -19.38 3.17
C GLU A 216 25.63 -20.14 2.10
N GLU A 217 26.93 -19.81 1.96
CA GLU A 217 27.82 -20.60 1.12
C GLU A 217 27.78 -22.04 1.63
N PRO A 218 27.65 -23.04 0.74
CA PRO A 218 27.55 -24.43 1.17
C PRO A 218 28.81 -24.77 1.97
N LYS A 219 28.64 -25.11 3.26
CA LYS A 219 29.75 -25.50 4.13
C LYS A 219 30.37 -26.79 3.56
N ILE A 220 31.49 -26.67 2.85
CA ILE A 220 32.24 -27.79 2.23
C ILE A 220 33.07 -28.56 3.28
N THR A 221 32.62 -28.62 4.53
CA THR A 221 33.34 -29.35 5.58
C THR A 221 32.51 -30.56 5.99
N ARG A 222 32.94 -31.74 5.53
CA ARG A 222 32.45 -33.02 6.06
C ARG A 222 33.36 -33.42 7.22
N THR A 223 32.81 -33.52 8.41
CA THR A 223 33.52 -34.06 9.58
C THR A 223 33.24 -35.55 9.65
N PHE A 224 34.28 -36.38 9.56
CA PHE A 224 34.15 -37.84 9.72
C PHE A 224 34.56 -38.23 11.14
N GLN A 225 33.72 -39.00 11.83
CA GLN A 225 34.13 -39.69 13.04
C GLN A 225 34.76 -41.03 12.64
N VAL A 226 36.04 -41.18 12.91
CA VAL A 226 36.76 -42.45 12.72
C VAL A 226 36.66 -43.23 14.02
N ARG A 227 36.02 -44.40 13.97
CA ARG A 227 36.03 -45.37 15.06
C ARG A 227 37.21 -46.30 14.84
N GLY A 228 38.20 -46.26 15.73
CA GLY A 228 39.29 -47.23 15.74
C GLY A 228 38.81 -48.51 16.41
N ASP A 229 38.84 -49.62 15.68
CA ASP A 229 38.70 -50.95 16.26
C ASP A 229 40.08 -51.41 16.74
N ILE A 230 40.17 -51.77 18.03
CA ILE A 230 41.36 -52.34 18.69
C ILE A 230 41.22 -53.85 18.71
#